data_AF-A0A2X0YNN6-F1
#
_entry.id   AF-A0A2X0YNN6-F1
#
_cell.length_a   1.000
_cell.length_b   1.000
_cell.length_c   1.000
_cell.angle_alpha   90.00
_cell.angle_beta   90.00
_cell.angle_gamma   90.00
#
_symmetry.space_group_name_H-M   'P 1'
#
loop_
_entity.id
_entity.type
_entity.pdbx_description
1 polymer ?
#
loop_
_entity_poly.entity_id
_entity_poly.type
_entity_poly.pdbx_seq_one_letter_code
_entity_poly.pdbx_strand_id
1 'polypeptide(L)' 'MKEFKITYFFDEVHYVRRFIFIESQQEAEKLVKNERDQYISFTDSRGIYHELHTKHV' A
#
# COMPACT_ATOMS: atom_id res chain seq x y z
N MET A 1 12.45 -7.03 13.04
CA MET A 1 11.44 -6.16 12.38
C MET A 1 11.97 -4.76 12.08
N LYS A 2 11.79 -4.32 10.84
CA LYS A 2 12.06 -2.97 10.34
C LYS A 2 10.77 -2.36 9.82
N GLU A 3 10.64 -1.05 9.92
CA GLU A 3 9.52 -0.31 9.32
C GLU A 3 9.82 -0.02 7.84
N PHE A 4 8.86 -0.31 6.98
CA PHE A 4 8.87 0.09 5.57
C PHE A 4 7.62 0.90 5.24
N LYS A 5 7.82 1.98 4.49
CA LYS A 5 6.75 2.86 4.00
C LYS A 5 6.50 2.56 2.52
N ILE A 6 5.34 1.98 2.23
CA ILE A 6 4.85 1.77 0.87
C ILE A 6 4.01 2.98 0.47
N THR A 7 4.28 3.55 -0.71
CA THR A 7 3.50 4.67 -1.25
C THR A 7 2.91 4.25 -2.60
N TYR A 8 1.58 4.22 -2.69
CA TYR A 8 0.85 3.96 -3.92
C TYR A 8 0.43 5.32 -4.50
N PHE A 9 0.87 5.64 -5.72
CA PHE A 9 0.57 6.92 -6.39
C PHE A 9 -0.54 6.70 -7.41
N PHE A 10 -1.61 7.49 -7.34
CA PHE A 10 -2.67 7.51 -8.36
C PHE A 10 -2.36 8.51 -9.46
N ASP A 11 -1.74 9.62 -9.07
CA ASP A 11 -1.19 10.66 -9.94
C ASP A 11 -0.11 11.43 -9.17
N GLU A 12 0.29 12.60 -9.68
CA GLU A 12 1.35 13.43 -9.09
C GLU A 12 1.01 13.95 -7.67
N VAL A 13 -0.27 14.06 -7.32
CA VAL A 13 -0.74 14.69 -6.08
C VAL A 13 -1.51 13.73 -5.16
N HIS A 14 -2.14 12.69 -5.71
CA HIS A 14 -2.91 11.74 -4.92
C HIS A 14 -2.12 10.46 -4.69
N TYR A 15 -1.90 10.12 -3.42
CA TYR A 15 -1.23 8.90 -3.01
C TYR A 15 -1.76 8.36 -1.68
N VAL A 16 -1.55 7.07 -1.44
CA VAL A 16 -1.81 6.38 -0.17
C VAL A 16 -0.50 5.86 0.40
N ARG A 17 -0.32 6.01 1.72
CA ARG A 17 0.85 5.51 2.45
C ARG A 17 0.43 4.39 3.38
N ARG A 18 1.12 3.25 3.28
CA ARG A 18 0.98 2.12 4.19
C ARG A 18 2.32 1.86 4.88
N PHE A 19 2.27 1.74 6.20
CA PHE A 19 3.42 1.35 7.01
C PHE A 19 3.31 -0.14 7.32
N ILE A 20 4.37 -0.90 7.05
CA ILE A 20 4.47 -2.32 7.37
C ILE A 20 5.71 -2.57 8.21
N PHE A 21 5.67 -3.61 9.05
CA PHE A 21 6.77 -4.01 9.91
C PHE A 21 7.18 -5.44 9.53
N ILE A 22 8.32 -5.58 8.86
CA ILE A 22 8.78 -6.88 8.32
C ILE A 22 10.31 -6.99 8.41
N GLU A 23 10.89 -8.17 8.17
CA GLU A 23 12.31 -8.41 8.46
C GLU A 23 13.26 -7.87 7.38
N SER A 24 12.79 -7.77 6.13
CA SER A 24 13.64 -7.38 5.01
C SER A 24 12.90 -6.63 3.89
N GLN A 25 13.68 -5.91 3.07
CA GLN A 25 13.21 -5.25 1.86
C GLN A 25 12.65 -6.26 0.84
N GLN A 26 13.30 -7.43 0.68
CA GLN A 26 12.82 -8.45 -0.27
C GLN A 26 11.43 -8.97 0.09
N GLU A 27 11.13 -9.13 1.38
CA GLU A 27 9.80 -9.53 1.82
C GLU A 27 8.75 -8.44 1.60
N ALA A 28 9.11 -7.17 1.82
CA ALA A 28 8.25 -6.03 1.50
C ALA A 28 7.90 -5.98 -0.01
N GLU A 29 8.89 -6.18 -0.89
CA GLU A 29 8.67 -6.22 -2.34
C GLU A 29 7.81 -7.41 -2.77
N LYS A 30 8.02 -8.58 -2.15
CA LYS A 30 7.20 -9.77 -2.42
C LYS A 30 5.73 -9.55 -2.02
N LEU A 31 5.49 -8.90 -0.88
CA LEU A 31 4.15 -8.50 -0.45
C LEU A 31 3.48 -7.62 -1.52
N VAL A 32 4.14 -6.53 -1.93
CA VAL A 32 3.59 -5.60 -2.92
C VAL A 32 3.33 -6.28 -4.27
N LYS A 33 4.22 -7.17 -4.72
CA LYS A 33 4.02 -7.94 -5.96
C LYS A 33 2.80 -8.86 -5.89
N ASN A 34 2.56 -9.49 -4.74
CA ASN A 34 1.42 -10.38 -4.55
C ASN A 34 0.08 -9.62 -4.45
N GLU A 35 0.11 -8.36 -4.04
CA GLU A 35 -1.07 -7.48 -3.97
C GLU A 35 -1.46 -6.89 -5.32
N ARG A 36 -0.64 -7.05 -6.37
CA ARG A 36 -0.93 -6.54 -7.71
C ARG A 36 -2.18 -7.20 -8.28
N ASP A 37 -2.99 -6.41 -8.98
CA ASP A 37 -4.31 -6.80 -9.51
C ASP A 37 -5.34 -7.25 -8.45
N GLN A 38 -5.19 -6.80 -7.21
CA GLN A 38 -6.13 -7.05 -6.10
C GLN A 38 -6.68 -5.74 -5.51
N TYR A 39 -7.58 -5.86 -4.53
CA TYR A 39 -8.06 -4.72 -3.75
C TYR A 39 -7.28 -4.57 -2.45
N ILE A 40 -6.88 -3.35 -2.12
CA ILE A 40 -6.39 -2.95 -0.80
C ILE A 40 -7.47 -2.08 -0.17
N SER A 41 -7.98 -2.48 0.99
CA SER A 41 -8.92 -1.68 1.76
C SER A 41 -8.22 -0.99 2.94
N PHE A 42 -8.59 0.27 3.19
CA PHE A 42 -8.08 1.04 4.32
C PHE A 42 -9.10 2.07 4.79
N THR A 43 -8.97 2.52 6.04
CA THR A 43 -9.76 3.64 6.58
C THR A 43 -8.82 4.82 6.78
N ASP A 44 -9.19 5.99 6.27
CA ASP A 44 -8.38 7.19 6.43
C ASP A 44 -8.54 7.83 7.83
N SER A 45 -7.77 8.89 8.09
CA SER A 45 -7.83 9.63 9.35
C SER A 45 -9.18 10.30 9.64
N ARG A 46 -10.06 10.42 8.63
CA ARG A 46 -11.42 10.97 8.75
C ARG A 46 -12.46 9.88 9.02
N GLY A 47 -12.05 8.61 9.09
CA GLY A 47 -12.95 7.47 9.28
C GLY A 47 -13.65 7.01 7.99
N ILE A 48 -13.18 7.45 6.83
CA ILE A 48 -13.79 7.06 5.54
C ILE A 48 -13.14 5.76 5.06
N TYR A 49 -13.98 4.78 4.71
CA TYR A 49 -13.55 3.52 4.11
C TYR A 49 -13.20 3.71 2.64
N HIS A 50 -12.05 3.18 2.23
CA HIS A 50 -11.55 3.21 0.86
C HIS A 50 -11.20 1.80 0.39
N GLU A 51 -11.48 1.53 -0.89
CA GLU A 51 -10.98 0.37 -1.61
C GLU A 51 -10.17 0.83 -2.81
N LEU A 52 -8.95 0.33 -2.91
CA LEU A 52 -8.04 0.60 -4.02
C LEU A 52 -7.82 -0.68 -4.83
N HIS A 53 -8.15 -0.63 -6.12
CA HIS A 53 -7.77 -1.68 -7.06
C HIS A 53 -6.35 -1.45 -7.60
N THR A 54 -5.41 -2.34 -7.28
CA THR A 54 -3.97 -2.16 -7.53
C THR A 54 -3.54 -2.35 -8.99
N LYS A 55 -4.46 -2.73 -9.90
CA LYS A 55 -4.15 -2.90 -11.34
C LYS A 55 -3.75 -1.60 -12.05
N HIS A 56 -4.24 -0.47 -11.57
CA HIS A 56 -4.10 0.84 -12.23
C HIS A 56 -3.21 1.81 -11.43
N VAL A 57 -2.29 1.26 -10.64
CA VAL A 57 -1.43 1.97 -9.68
C VAL A 57 0.03 1.61 -9.93
#